data_AF-A0A645FY00-F1
#
_entry.id   AF-A0A645FY00-F1
#
_cell.length_a   1.000
_cell.length_b   1.000
_cell.length_c   1.000
_cell.angle_alpha   90.00
_cell.angle_beta   90.00
_cell.angle_gamma   90.00
#
_symmetry.space_group_name_H-M   'P 1'
#
loop_
_entity.id
_entity.type
_entity.pdbx_description
1 polymer ?
#
loop_
_entity_poly.entity_id
_entity_poly.type
_entity_poly.pdbx_seq_one_letter_code
_entity_poly.pdbx_strand_id
1 'polypeptide(L)'
;MQIGRLSNGRRRLLSLTEVTGMTDNVISMQELYRYEPQSGPGGQEVDHWVSMGISPHSPKLLNWWRSQQQQQQRQPAPGGR
;
A
#
# COMPACT_ATOMS: atom_id res chain seq x y z
N MET A 1 -0.34 -6.98 9.19
CA MET A 1 -0.36 -7.62 7.85
C MET A 1 -1.44 -8.68 7.85
N GLN A 2 -2.34 -8.63 6.87
CA GLN A 2 -3.41 -9.61 6.71
C GLN A 2 -3.16 -10.47 5.48
N ILE A 3 -3.25 -11.80 5.63
CA ILE A 3 -3.06 -12.75 4.52
C ILE A 3 -4.35 -13.52 4.31
N GLY A 4 -4.80 -13.60 3.06
CA GLY A 4 -5.99 -14.38 2.68
C GLY A 4 -5.70 -15.33 1.53
N ARG A 5 -6.69 -16.18 1.23
CA ARG A 5 -6.70 -17.06 0.08
C ARG A 5 -7.64 -16.49 -0.97
N LEU A 6 -7.16 -16.36 -2.20
CA LEU A 6 -7.96 -15.92 -3.34
C LEU A 6 -8.81 -17.07 -3.90
N SER A 7 -9.77 -16.74 -4.76
CA SER A 7 -10.62 -17.71 -5.46
C SER A 7 -9.81 -18.72 -6.29
N ASN A 8 -8.67 -18.29 -6.86
CA ASN A 8 -7.71 -19.13 -7.58
C ASN A 8 -6.85 -20.03 -6.66
N GLY A 9 -7.09 -20.01 -5.34
CA GLY A 9 -6.40 -20.84 -4.35
C GLY A 9 -5.05 -20.29 -3.87
N ARG A 10 -4.50 -19.23 -4.49
CA ARG A 10 -3.23 -18.62 -4.08
C ARG A 10 -3.39 -17.82 -2.78
N ARG A 11 -2.35 -17.78 -1.95
CA ARG A 11 -2.29 -16.90 -0.77
C ARG A 11 -1.73 -15.53 -1.17
N ARG A 12 -2.34 -14.47 -0.65
CA ARG A 12 -1.93 -13.08 -0.88
C ARG A 12 -1.94 -12.28 0.40
N LEU A 13 -1.00 -11.35 0.49
CA LEU A 13 -1.14 -10.20 1.38
C LEU A 13 -2.36 -9.41 0.89
N LEU A 14 -3.33 -9.18 1.76
CA LEU A 14 -4.55 -8.43 1.44
C LEU A 14 -4.49 -6.99 1.93
N SER A 15 -3.80 -6.77 3.06
CA SER A 15 -3.71 -5.48 3.71
C SER A 15 -2.36 -5.32 4.40
N LEU A 16 -1.76 -4.15 4.22
CA LEU A 16 -0.62 -3.68 4.99
C LEU A 16 -1.09 -2.60 5.97
N THR A 17 -1.19 -3.00 7.23
CA THR A 17 -1.62 -2.14 8.34
C THR A 17 -0.44 -1.75 9.21
N GLU A 18 -0.41 -0.49 9.63
CA GLU A 18 0.48 0.04 10.65
C GLU A 18 -0.27 0.12 11.98
N VAL A 19 0.35 -0.37 13.06
CA VAL A 19 -0.09 -0.08 14.43
C VAL A 19 0.41 1.32 14.76
N THR A 20 -0.51 2.26 15.01
CA THR A 20 -0.19 3.67 15.26
C THR A 20 -0.07 3.99 16.74
N GLY A 21 -0.62 3.14 17.61
CA GLY A 21 -0.50 3.28 19.05
C GLY A 21 -1.32 2.24 19.81
N MET A 22 -1.22 2.33 21.13
CA MET A 22 -2.02 1.56 22.07
C MET A 22 -2.40 2.49 23.23
N THR A 23 -3.67 2.51 23.59
CA THR A 23 -4.18 3.19 24.79
C THR A 23 -5.00 2.20 25.59
N ASP A 24 -4.63 1.98 26.85
CA ASP A 24 -5.17 0.92 27.71
C ASP A 24 -5.15 -0.44 27.00
N ASN A 25 -6.33 -0.96 26.64
CA ASN A 25 -6.51 -2.24 25.95
C ASN A 25 -6.92 -2.07 24.47
N VAL A 26 -6.83 -0.85 23.94
CA VAL A 26 -7.25 -0.51 22.57
C VAL A 26 -6.00 -0.33 21.71
N ILE A 27 -5.95 -1.07 20.60
CA ILE A 27 -4.90 -0.92 19.58
C ILE A 27 -5.44 -0.03 18.46
N SER A 28 -4.75 1.07 18.21
CA SER A 28 -5.02 1.95 17.08
C SER A 28 -4.23 1.51 15.87
N MET A 29 -4.89 1.43 14.72
CA MET A 29 -4.32 0.93 13.48
C MET A 29 -4.73 1.80 12.30
N GLN A 30 -3.88 1.86 11.28
CA GLN A 30 -4.23 2.45 9.98
C GLN A 30 -3.78 1.56 8.83
N GLU A 31 -4.61 1.43 7.81
CA GLU A 31 -4.25 0.70 6.58
C GLU A 31 -3.45 1.62 5.66
N LEU A 32 -2.23 1.23 5.31
CA LEU A 32 -1.37 1.98 4.39
C LEU A 32 -1.62 1.56 2.94
N TYR A 33 -1.80 0.26 2.71
CA TYR A 33 -2.03 -0.30 1.38
C TYR A 33 -3.03 -1.46 1.42
N ARG A 34 -3.82 -1.56 0.36
CA ARG A 34 -4.79 -2.63 0.15
C ARG A 34 -4.54 -3.33 -1.18
N TYR A 35 -4.72 -4.64 -1.17
CA TYR A 35 -4.74 -5.44 -2.39
C TYR A 35 -6.12 -5.37 -3.04
N GLU A 36 -6.17 -4.92 -4.29
CA GLU A 36 -7.39 -4.85 -5.09
C GLU A 36 -7.12 -5.48 -6.45
N PRO A 37 -7.45 -6.77 -6.66
CA PRO A 37 -7.12 -7.46 -7.90
C PRO A 37 -7.84 -6.83 -9.09
N GLN A 38 -7.11 -6.66 -10.19
CA GLN A 38 -7.66 -6.16 -11.44
C GLN A 38 -7.84 -7.31 -12.44
N SER A 39 -8.88 -7.23 -13.27
CA SER A 39 -9.06 -8.16 -14.37
C SER A 39 -8.19 -7.72 -15.55
N GLY A 40 -7.23 -8.56 -15.93
CA GLY A 40 -6.41 -8.36 -17.13
C GLY A 40 -7.20 -8.60 -18.42
N PRO A 41 -6.63 -8.25 -19.59
CA PRO A 41 -7.30 -8.36 -20.89
C PRO A 41 -7.81 -9.77 -21.25
N GLY A 42 -7.24 -10.83 -20.66
CA GLY A 42 -7.66 -12.22 -20.84
C GLY A 42 -8.44 -12.79 -19.66
N GLY A 43 -8.97 -11.95 -18.77
CA GLY A 43 -9.68 -12.38 -17.56
C GLY A 43 -8.77 -12.94 -16.46
N GLN A 44 -7.44 -12.88 -16.63
CA GLN A 44 -6.52 -13.25 -15.58
C GLN A 44 -6.53 -12.20 -14.45
N GLU A 45 -6.42 -12.67 -13.21
CA GLU A 45 -6.27 -11.79 -12.05
C GLU A 45 -4.85 -11.18 -12.04
N VAL A 46 -4.78 -9.85 -12.07
CA VAL A 46 -3.54 -9.08 -12.00
C VAL A 46 -3.41 -8.49 -10.60
N ASP A 47 -2.27 -8.75 -9.97
CA ASP A 47 -1.96 -8.19 -8.65
C ASP A 47 -1.91 -6.66 -8.75
N HIS A 48 -2.74 -5.98 -7.97
CA HIS A 48 -2.75 -4.52 -7.91
C HIS A 48 -2.88 -4.05 -6.46
N TRP A 49 -2.00 -3.12 -6.09
CA TRP A 49 -1.90 -2.56 -4.75
C TRP A 49 -2.26 -1.09 -4.80
N VAL A 50 -3.25 -0.72 -3.98
CA VAL A 50 -3.75 0.65 -3.85
C VAL A 50 -3.17 1.24 -2.57
N SER A 51 -2.59 2.43 -2.68
CA SER A 51 -2.22 3.25 -1.53
C SER A 51 -3.47 3.89 -0.94
N MET A 52 -3.57 3.90 0.39
CA MET A 52 -4.67 4.60 1.08
C MET A 52 -4.46 6.12 1.15
N GLY A 53 -3.37 6.64 0.57
CA GLY A 53 -3.10 8.08 0.49
C GLY A 53 -2.70 8.73 1.81
N ILE A 54 -2.50 7.94 2.86
CA ILE A 54 -2.12 8.40 4.19
C ILE A 54 -0.62 8.29 4.42
N SER A 55 -0.08 9.22 5.21
CA SER A 55 1.31 9.16 5.64
C SER A 55 1.48 8.12 6.74
N PRO A 56 2.57 7.34 6.75
CA PRO A 56 2.90 6.47 7.87
C PRO A 56 3.23 7.30 9.13
N HIS A 57 2.89 6.77 10.30
CA HIS A 57 3.18 7.38 11.61
C HIS A 57 4.60 7.06 12.10
N SER A 58 5.10 5.87 11.77
CA SER A 58 6.45 5.44 12.14
C SER A 58 7.50 6.39 11.57
N PRO A 59 8.38 7.00 12.39
CA PRO A 59 9.43 7.89 11.90
C PRO A 59 10.33 7.24 10.85
N LYS A 60 10.58 5.94 10.97
CA LYS A 60 11.38 5.17 10.01
C LYS A 60 10.72 5.14 8.62
N LEU A 61 9.43 4.81 8.57
CA LEU A 61 8.68 4.76 7.31
C LEU A 61 8.43 6.17 6.74
N LEU A 62 8.17 7.14 7.62
CA LEU A 62 7.94 8.53 7.23
C LEU A 62 9.15 9.14 6.51
N ASN A 63 10.35 8.92 7.03
CA ASN A 63 11.58 9.40 6.40
C ASN A 63 11.81 8.77 5.02
N TRP A 64 11.59 7.46 4.90
CA TRP A 64 11.67 6.76 3.62
C TRP A 64 10.61 7.25 2.62
N TRP A 65 9.36 7.42 3.07
CA TRP A 65 8.25 7.88 2.24
C TRP A 65 8.50 9.28 1.67
N ARG A 66 8.99 10.22 2.50
CA ARG A 66 9.40 11.56 2.07
C ARG A 66 10.49 11.51 0.99
N SER A 67 11.45 10.60 1.13
CA SER A 67 12.52 10.43 0.14
C SER A 67 12.00 9.93 -1.21
N GLN A 68 11.00 9.03 -1.22
CA GLN A 68 10.37 8.58 -2.46
C GLN A 68 9.58 9.69 -3.15
N GLN A 69 8.83 10.50 -2.39
CA GLN A 69 8.08 11.62 -2.97
C GLN A 69 8.99 12.65 -3.62
N GLN A 70 10.13 12.97 -2.99
CA GLN A 70 11.12 13.87 -3.58
C GLN A 70 11.74 13.30 -4.86
N GLN A 71 11.95 11.98 -4.94
CA GLN A 71 12.43 11.34 -6.17
C GLN A 71 11.41 11.40 -7.30
N GLN A 72 10.11 11.20 -7.01
CA GLN A 72 9.05 11.32 -8.02
C GLN A 72 8.91 12.76 -8.53
N GLN A 73 9.04 13.76 -7.67
CA GLN A 73 9.00 15.18 -8.06
C GLN A 73 10.23 15.62 -8.88
N ARG A 74 11.34 14.87 -8.80
CA ARG A 74 12.58 15.16 -9.53
C ARG A 74 12.62 14.60 -10.94
N GLN A 75 11.65 13.78 -11.34
CA GLN A 75 11.54 13.32 -12.72
C GLN A 75 10.78 14.39 -13.54
N PRO A 76 11.41 15.04 -14.53
CA PRO A 76 10.68 15.94 -15.42
C PRO A 76 9.62 15.13 -16.17
N ALA A 77 8.43 15.71 -16.35
CA ALA A 77 7.35 15.11 -17.12
C ALA A 77 7.89 14.64 -18.49
N PRO A 78 7.54 13.42 -18.97
CA PRO A 78 7.99 12.95 -20.26
C PRO A 78 7.40 13.85 -21.35
N GLY A 79 8.25 14.70 -21.94
CA GLY A 79 8.04 15.38 -23.21
C GLY A 79 6.69 16.08 -23.40
N GLY A 80 6.59 17.33 -22.95
CA GLY A 80 5.63 18.26 -23.56
C GLY A 80 5.93 18.37 -25.06
N ARG A 81 4.94 18.07 -25.88
CA ARG A 81 4.88 18.52 -27.28
C ARG A 81 4.36 19.94 -27.32
#